data_AF-A0A5K0X577-F1
#
_entry.id   AF-A0A5K0X577-F1
#
_cell.length_a   1.000
_cell.length_b   1.000
_cell.length_c   1.000
_cell.angle_alpha   90.00
_cell.angle_beta   90.00
_cell.angle_gamma   90.00
#
_symmetry.space_group_name_H-M   'P 1'
#
loop_
_entity.id
_entity.type
_entity.pdbx_description
1 polymer ?
#
loop_
_entity_poly.entity_id
_entity_poly.type
_entity_poly.pdbx_seq_one_letter_code
_entity_poly.pdbx_strand_id
1 'polypeptide(L)'
;ASTRRIGRDELLVFLSKHIRKNIWRLDGKLYLHEIGIPQGSMISSFLCSSYYGHLERNIIFPLLGKCSVPLLSECQRASKMEEMIGSFNSDKGNTDETSSCHGVRKTNSLGEKIKQLQVNYAQGRLSSDSQDKFAPSSSFLLLRLIDDFLFISSSMEQAASFFLRMYEGFEEYNCCMNSKKFCMNFDLLVDGGAFPQGTYMGDDGVTFIPWSGLLVNCHTLEVQADYT
;
A
#
# COMPACT_ATOMS: atom_id res chain seq x y z
N ALA A 1 -26.18 -31.83 -20.35
CA ALA A 1 -25.58 -32.21 -19.05
C ALA A 1 -26.60 -31.94 -17.95
N SER A 2 -26.80 -32.87 -17.02
CA SER A 2 -27.69 -32.66 -15.87
C SER A 2 -26.99 -31.80 -14.82
N THR A 3 -27.53 -30.62 -14.51
CA THR A 3 -26.99 -29.72 -13.49
C THR A 3 -27.50 -30.10 -12.11
N ARG A 4 -26.61 -30.55 -11.23
CA ARG A 4 -26.89 -30.80 -9.81
C ARG A 4 -26.76 -29.51 -9.02
N ARG A 5 -27.78 -29.16 -8.20
CA ARG A 5 -27.67 -28.08 -7.21
C ARG A 5 -26.91 -28.60 -5.99
N ILE A 6 -25.95 -27.81 -5.52
CA ILE A 6 -25.10 -28.12 -4.37
C ILE A 6 -25.41 -27.08 -3.28
N GLY A 7 -25.55 -27.53 -2.03
CA GLY A 7 -25.77 -26.64 -0.89
C GLY A 7 -24.50 -25.90 -0.45
N ARG A 8 -24.64 -24.83 0.34
CA ARG A 8 -23.50 -24.00 0.81
C ARG A 8 -22.43 -24.84 1.51
N ASP A 9 -22.82 -25.71 2.43
CA ASP A 9 -21.86 -26.48 3.24
C ASP A 9 -21.10 -27.51 2.40
N GLU A 10 -21.81 -28.19 1.49
CA GLU A 10 -21.19 -29.12 0.54
C GLU A 10 -20.22 -28.37 -0.40
N LEU A 11 -20.61 -27.19 -0.89
CA LEU A 11 -19.74 -26.33 -1.69
C LEU A 11 -18.49 -25.89 -0.92
N LEU A 12 -18.63 -25.49 0.35
CA LEU A 12 -17.49 -25.09 1.19
C LEU A 12 -16.52 -26.25 1.41
N VAL A 13 -17.02 -27.48 1.54
CA VAL A 13 -16.18 -28.68 1.60
C VAL A 13 -15.41 -28.86 0.28
N PHE A 14 -16.06 -28.67 -0.87
CA PHE A 14 -15.39 -28.76 -2.18
C PHE A 14 -14.34 -27.66 -2.36
N LEU A 15 -14.65 -26.41 -2.02
CA LEU A 15 -13.70 -25.28 -2.10
C LEU A 15 -12.51 -25.49 -1.16
N SER A 16 -12.75 -25.94 0.07
CA SER A 16 -11.70 -26.27 1.04
C SER A 16 -10.77 -27.36 0.52
N LYS A 17 -11.33 -28.43 -0.07
CA LYS A 17 -10.54 -29.49 -0.71
C LYS A 17 -9.73 -28.94 -1.89
N HIS A 18 -10.34 -28.10 -2.73
CA HIS A 18 -9.67 -27.51 -3.89
C HIS A 18 -8.44 -26.69 -3.50
N ILE A 19 -8.55 -25.85 -2.46
CA ILE A 19 -7.44 -25.01 -2.00
C ILE A 19 -6.36 -25.84 -1.29
N ARG A 20 -6.76 -26.76 -0.40
CA ARG A 20 -5.82 -27.46 0.50
C ARG A 20 -5.22 -28.75 -0.05
N LYS A 21 -5.85 -29.38 -1.04
CA LYS A 21 -5.42 -30.69 -1.57
C LYS A 21 -4.89 -30.58 -2.99
N ASN A 22 -4.20 -29.49 -3.29
CA ASN A 22 -3.60 -29.27 -4.59
C ASN A 22 -2.18 -29.89 -4.63
N ILE A 23 -2.03 -30.99 -5.37
CA ILE A 23 -0.78 -31.76 -5.47
C ILE A 23 -0.16 -31.53 -6.85
N TRP A 24 1.13 -31.20 -6.87
CA TRP A 24 1.93 -30.98 -8.07
C TRP A 24 2.84 -32.18 -8.31
N ARG A 25 3.04 -32.55 -9.57
CA ARG A 25 4.02 -33.56 -9.97
C ARG A 25 5.08 -32.93 -10.86
N LEU A 26 6.30 -32.83 -10.34
CA LEU A 26 7.46 -32.23 -11.01
C LEU A 26 8.63 -33.21 -10.88
N ASP A 27 9.27 -33.55 -12.01
CA ASP A 27 10.45 -34.44 -12.06
C ASP A 27 10.30 -35.75 -11.27
N GLY A 28 9.14 -36.39 -11.40
CA GLY A 28 8.82 -37.65 -10.70
C GLY A 28 8.54 -37.52 -9.21
N LYS A 29 8.61 -36.31 -8.64
CA LYS A 29 8.31 -36.01 -7.23
C LYS A 29 6.93 -35.38 -7.07
N LEU A 30 6.29 -35.62 -5.93
CA LEU A 30 5.00 -35.04 -5.56
C LEU A 30 5.19 -33.94 -4.52
N TYR A 31 4.50 -32.82 -4.72
CA TYR A 31 4.54 -31.66 -3.83
C TYR A 31 3.12 -31.24 -3.47
N LEU A 32 2.89 -30.84 -2.22
CA LEU A 32 1.63 -30.26 -1.78
C LEU A 32 1.74 -28.73 -1.77
N HIS A 33 0.77 -28.05 -2.36
CA HIS A 33 0.68 -26.60 -2.33
C HIS A 33 0.01 -26.14 -1.04
N GLU A 34 0.79 -25.52 -0.15
CA GLU A 34 0.31 -25.13 1.19
C GLU A 34 -0.17 -23.68 1.26
N ILE A 35 0.46 -22.76 0.53
CA ILE A 35 0.22 -21.32 0.63
C ILE A 35 -0.35 -20.79 -0.69
N GLY A 36 -1.51 -20.16 -0.61
CA GLY A 36 -2.13 -19.47 -1.75
C GLY A 36 -3.15 -20.30 -2.52
N ILE A 37 -3.76 -19.67 -3.51
CA ILE A 37 -4.81 -20.28 -4.34
C ILE A 37 -4.16 -20.93 -5.56
N PRO A 38 -4.51 -22.19 -5.92
CA PRO A 38 -3.99 -22.85 -7.11
C PRO A 38 -4.20 -22.03 -8.40
N GLN A 39 -3.10 -21.65 -9.05
CA GLN A 39 -3.14 -20.96 -10.35
C GLN A 39 -3.62 -21.91 -11.46
N GLY A 40 -4.35 -21.38 -12.44
CA GLY A 40 -4.98 -22.17 -13.51
C GLY A 40 -6.35 -22.76 -13.15
N SER A 41 -6.80 -22.61 -11.90
CA SER A 41 -8.18 -22.93 -11.52
C SER A 41 -9.16 -21.87 -12.04
N MET A 42 -10.28 -22.30 -12.64
CA MET A 42 -11.34 -21.40 -13.11
C MET A 42 -11.96 -20.54 -11.99
N ILE A 43 -11.85 -20.97 -10.73
CA ILE A 43 -12.38 -20.25 -9.56
C ILE A 43 -11.32 -19.40 -8.84
N SER A 44 -10.05 -19.46 -9.28
CA SER A 44 -8.95 -18.78 -8.60
C SER A 44 -9.15 -17.27 -8.52
N SER A 45 -9.53 -16.63 -9.64
CA SER A 45 -9.80 -15.18 -9.69
C SER A 45 -10.94 -14.75 -8.78
N PHE A 46 -11.98 -15.58 -8.65
CA PHE A 46 -13.11 -15.31 -7.75
C PHE A 46 -12.69 -15.43 -6.28
N LEU A 47 -11.96 -16.48 -5.93
CA LEU A 47 -11.44 -16.67 -4.58
C LEU A 47 -10.47 -15.56 -4.19
N CYS A 48 -9.57 -15.16 -5.11
CA CYS A 48 -8.64 -14.05 -4.93
C CYS A 48 -9.39 -12.73 -4.70
N SER A 49 -10.38 -12.43 -5.54
CA SER A 49 -11.20 -11.22 -5.40
C SER A 49 -12.01 -11.23 -4.10
N SER A 50 -12.49 -12.38 -3.66
CA SER A 50 -13.21 -12.54 -2.39
C SER A 50 -12.29 -12.33 -1.19
N TYR A 51 -11.05 -12.84 -1.27
CA TYR A 51 -10.03 -12.69 -0.24
C TYR A 51 -9.63 -11.22 -0.06
N TYR A 52 -9.26 -10.54 -1.14
CA TYR A 52 -8.96 -9.11 -1.08
C TYR A 52 -10.20 -8.28 -0.75
N GLY A 53 -11.39 -8.65 -1.21
CA GLY A 53 -12.64 -8.00 -0.81
C GLY A 53 -12.95 -8.12 0.68
N HIS A 54 -12.44 -9.14 1.37
CA HIS A 54 -12.52 -9.24 2.82
C HIS A 54 -11.50 -8.31 3.49
N LEU A 55 -10.27 -8.26 3.00
CA LEU A 55 -9.22 -7.33 3.46
C LEU A 55 -9.68 -5.86 3.31
N GLU A 56 -10.28 -5.52 2.18
CA GLU A 56 -10.80 -4.16 1.92
C GLU A 56 -11.84 -3.74 2.95
N ARG A 57 -12.85 -4.58 3.16
CA ARG A 57 -13.98 -4.28 4.07
C ARG A 57 -13.58 -4.22 5.53
N ASN A 58 -12.68 -5.09 5.96
CA ASN A 58 -12.36 -5.23 7.38
C ASN A 58 -11.15 -4.40 7.80
N ILE A 59 -10.23 -4.10 6.88
CA ILE A 59 -8.98 -3.39 7.20
C ILE A 59 -8.90 -2.06 6.46
N ILE A 60 -8.92 -2.06 5.12
CA ILE A 60 -8.64 -0.82 4.35
C ILE A 60 -9.71 0.26 4.59
N PHE A 61 -10.99 -0.04 4.37
CA PHE A 61 -12.05 0.99 4.50
C PHE A 61 -12.17 1.55 5.92
N PRO A 62 -12.13 0.73 7.00
CA PRO A 62 -12.11 1.25 8.36
C PRO A 62 -10.91 2.16 8.66
N LEU A 63 -9.75 1.93 8.03
CA LEU A 63 -8.58 2.80 8.18
C LEU A 63 -8.77 4.13 7.47
N LEU A 64 -9.33 4.13 6.26
CA LEU A 64 -9.60 5.35 5.49
C LEU A 64 -10.57 6.30 6.22
N GLY A 65 -11.56 5.75 6.92
CA GLY A 65 -12.48 6.54 7.76
C GLY A 65 -11.85 7.16 9.01
N LYS A 66 -10.70 6.64 9.46
CA LYS A 66 -9.95 7.15 10.63
C LYS A 66 -8.84 8.15 10.26
N CYS A 67 -8.51 8.28 8.98
CA CYS A 67 -7.43 9.15 8.48
C CYS A 67 -7.73 10.66 8.58
N SER A 68 -8.75 11.09 9.32
CA SER A 68 -9.08 12.50 9.54
C SER A 68 -8.22 13.19 10.62
N VAL A 69 -7.21 12.52 11.17
CA VAL A 69 -6.30 13.12 12.16
C VAL A 69 -5.17 13.87 11.44
N PRO A 70 -4.98 15.17 11.70
CA PRO A 70 -3.87 15.92 11.12
C PRO A 70 -2.56 15.44 11.75
N LEU A 71 -1.74 14.74 10.97
CA LEU A 71 -0.39 14.36 11.35
C LEU A 71 0.61 15.53 11.32
N LEU A 72 0.18 16.71 10.87
CA LEU A 72 1.05 17.82 10.46
C LEU A 72 1.13 19.00 11.46
N SER A 73 0.37 19.01 12.56
CA SER A 73 0.34 20.19 13.46
C SER A 73 1.43 20.25 14.54
N GLU A 74 2.29 19.24 14.70
CA GLU A 74 3.32 19.23 15.75
C GLU A 74 4.73 19.64 15.25
N CYS A 75 4.96 19.77 13.94
CA CYS A 75 6.29 20.06 13.38
C CYS A 75 6.79 21.50 13.60
N GLN A 76 5.95 22.45 13.99
CA GLN A 76 6.37 23.86 14.13
C GLN A 76 7.14 24.17 15.43
N ARG A 77 7.25 23.22 16.37
CA ARG A 77 7.99 23.43 17.64
C ARG A 77 9.41 22.86 17.65
N ALA A 78 9.78 22.03 16.67
CA ALA A 78 11.06 21.33 16.66
C ALA A 78 12.23 22.16 16.11
N SER A 79 11.97 23.27 15.42
CA SER A 79 13.00 24.10 14.79
C SER A 79 13.75 25.07 15.73
N LYS A 80 13.52 24.98 17.04
CA LYS A 80 14.20 25.85 18.04
C LYS A 80 15.16 25.13 18.99
N MET A 81 15.42 23.82 18.79
CA MET A 81 16.24 23.02 19.71
C MET A 81 17.51 22.40 19.10
N GLU A 82 17.89 22.75 17.86
CA GLU A 82 19.11 22.19 17.23
C GLU A 82 20.31 23.15 17.15
N GLU A 83 20.24 24.34 17.74
CA GLU A 83 21.40 25.24 17.84
C GLU A 83 22.22 25.07 19.13
N MET A 84 22.01 23.98 19.87
CA MET A 84 22.76 23.75 21.11
C MET A 84 22.87 22.26 21.43
N ILE A 85 23.78 21.56 20.74
CA ILE A 85 24.69 20.53 21.28
C ILE A 85 25.70 20.24 20.15
N GLY A 86 26.88 20.87 20.29
CA GLY A 86 28.05 20.51 19.51
C GLY A 86 28.75 19.29 20.10
N SER A 87 29.43 18.56 19.20
CA SER A 87 30.55 17.66 19.44
C SER A 87 30.25 16.34 20.16
N PHE A 88 30.45 15.20 19.49
CA PHE A 88 31.50 14.21 19.83
C PHE A 88 31.49 12.98 18.87
N ASN A 89 32.60 12.86 18.14
CA ASN A 89 33.34 11.71 17.57
C ASN A 89 32.67 10.45 16.97
N SER A 90 32.91 10.29 15.66
CA SER A 90 33.64 9.19 14.97
C SER A 90 33.78 7.82 15.66
N ASP A 91 33.34 6.75 14.98
CA ASP A 91 34.23 5.62 14.64
C ASP A 91 33.69 4.70 13.52
N LYS A 92 34.63 4.19 12.71
CA LYS A 92 34.43 3.29 11.56
C LYS A 92 34.52 1.82 11.99
N GLY A 93 33.79 0.94 11.31
CA GLY A 93 34.00 -0.52 11.35
C GLY A 93 33.20 -1.24 10.28
N ASN A 94 33.86 -2.15 9.55
CA ASN A 94 33.44 -2.78 8.29
C ASN A 94 33.06 -4.27 8.48
N THR A 95 32.59 -4.88 7.38
CA THR A 95 32.50 -6.32 6.98
C THR A 95 31.24 -7.15 7.29
N ASP A 96 30.54 -7.47 6.19
CA ASP A 96 30.06 -8.78 5.68
C ASP A 96 29.44 -9.83 6.63
N GLU A 97 28.22 -10.29 6.31
CA GLU A 97 27.95 -11.67 5.86
C GLU A 97 26.44 -11.96 5.66
N THR A 98 26.20 -12.95 4.81
CA THR A 98 24.96 -13.56 4.33
C THR A 98 23.99 -14.11 5.38
N SER A 99 22.70 -14.18 5.00
CA SER A 99 21.78 -15.35 5.15
C SER A 99 20.44 -15.14 5.87
N SER A 100 19.43 -15.82 5.31
CA SER A 100 18.29 -16.45 5.98
C SER A 100 17.14 -15.56 6.47
N CYS A 101 16.03 -15.64 5.74
CA CYS A 101 14.71 -15.24 6.18
C CYS A 101 14.15 -16.27 7.16
N HIS A 102 14.30 -16.05 8.47
CA HIS A 102 13.40 -16.50 9.55
C HIS A 102 13.85 -15.86 10.86
N GLY A 103 13.05 -14.94 11.44
CA GLY A 103 13.34 -14.40 12.77
C GLY A 103 12.73 -13.03 13.05
N VAL A 104 11.46 -13.03 13.44
CA VAL A 104 10.79 -12.13 14.40
C VAL A 104 11.53 -10.84 14.75
N ARG A 105 11.00 -9.70 14.27
CA ARG A 105 11.23 -8.40 14.90
C ARG A 105 9.89 -7.83 15.37
N LYS A 106 9.57 -8.06 16.65
CA LYS A 106 8.67 -7.16 17.38
C LYS A 106 9.29 -5.77 17.27
N THR A 107 8.69 -4.89 16.49
CA THR A 107 9.05 -3.46 16.53
C THR A 107 7.86 -2.67 17.01
N ASN A 108 8.19 -1.71 17.87
CA ASN A 108 7.32 -0.91 18.70
C ASN A 108 6.22 -0.23 17.90
N SER A 109 5.09 0.01 18.56
CA SER A 109 3.84 0.49 17.96
C SER A 109 4.11 1.71 17.06
N LEU A 110 3.55 1.65 15.85
CA LEU A 110 3.66 2.62 14.76
C LEU A 110 3.40 4.08 15.18
N GLY A 111 2.71 4.30 16.30
CA GLY A 111 2.54 5.62 16.91
C GLY A 111 3.84 6.35 17.24
N GLU A 112 4.96 5.64 17.42
CA GLU A 112 6.27 6.26 17.68
C GLU A 112 7.08 6.54 16.40
N LYS A 113 6.95 5.71 15.35
CA LYS A 113 7.70 5.87 14.09
C LYS A 113 7.17 7.00 13.20
N ILE A 114 5.88 7.29 13.31
CA ILE A 114 5.21 8.39 12.59
C ILE A 114 5.81 9.77 12.93
N LYS A 115 6.52 9.93 14.07
CA LYS A 115 7.09 11.21 14.51
C LYS A 115 8.24 11.76 13.65
N GLN A 116 8.80 11.00 12.70
CA GLN A 116 9.96 11.44 11.90
C GLN A 116 9.63 11.77 10.43
N LEU A 117 8.35 11.88 10.07
CA LEU A 117 7.95 12.16 8.69
C LEU A 117 7.82 13.68 8.47
N GLN A 118 8.89 14.31 7.99
CA GLN A 118 8.85 15.68 7.48
C GLN A 118 8.28 15.68 6.06
N VAL A 119 7.01 16.04 5.90
CA VAL A 119 6.40 16.33 4.60
C VAL A 119 6.73 17.78 4.24
N ASN A 120 7.61 18.01 3.26
CA ASN A 120 7.99 19.35 2.84
C ASN A 120 6.97 19.90 1.82
N TYR A 121 6.19 20.91 2.21
CA TYR A 121 5.33 21.67 1.32
C TYR A 121 6.07 22.89 0.74
N ALA A 122 6.07 23.04 -0.58
CA ALA A 122 6.29 24.34 -1.21
C ALA A 122 4.99 25.16 -1.17
N GLN A 123 5.12 26.41 -0.77
CA GLN A 123 4.11 27.23 -0.10
C GLN A 123 3.15 27.97 -1.05
N GLY A 124 1.86 28.00 -0.71
CA GLY A 124 0.87 28.95 -1.22
C GLY A 124 0.07 29.55 -0.06
N ARG A 125 0.22 30.86 0.18
CA ARG A 125 -0.44 31.64 1.26
C ARG A 125 -1.97 31.67 1.10
N LEU A 126 -2.71 31.60 2.20
CA LEU A 126 -3.74 32.61 2.57
C LEU A 126 -4.32 32.36 3.97
N SER A 127 -4.94 33.43 4.48
CA SER A 127 -5.06 33.90 5.85
C SER A 127 -6.10 33.17 6.72
N SER A 128 -5.91 33.32 8.05
CA SER A 128 -6.85 32.95 9.10
C SER A 128 -8.13 33.80 9.05
N ASP A 129 -9.30 33.16 9.09
CA ASP A 129 -10.38 33.61 9.96
C ASP A 129 -11.37 32.46 10.26
N SER A 130 -12.03 32.59 11.41
CA SER A 130 -12.69 31.51 12.15
C SER A 130 -14.14 31.29 11.72
N GLN A 131 -14.59 30.03 11.86
CA GLN A 131 -15.95 29.52 12.17
C GLN A 131 -16.54 28.53 11.16
N ASP A 132 -17.10 27.44 11.73
CA ASP A 132 -17.80 26.29 11.15
C ASP A 132 -16.99 25.33 10.24
N LYS A 133 -16.24 24.42 10.86
CA LYS A 133 -15.65 23.27 10.16
C LYS A 133 -16.69 22.16 9.97
N PHE A 134 -17.56 22.30 8.97
CA PHE A 134 -17.97 21.14 8.21
C PHE A 134 -16.68 20.49 7.70
N ALA A 135 -16.26 19.36 8.29
CA ALA A 135 -15.13 18.62 7.75
C ALA A 135 -15.47 18.30 6.29
N PRO A 136 -14.66 18.73 5.30
CA PRO A 136 -14.92 18.36 3.92
C PRO A 136 -14.94 16.83 3.89
N SER A 137 -16.05 16.25 3.41
CA SER A 137 -16.10 14.83 3.13
C SER A 137 -14.92 14.52 2.20
N SER A 138 -13.88 13.87 2.71
CA SER A 138 -12.71 13.56 1.88
C SER A 138 -13.19 12.67 0.75
N SER A 139 -13.21 13.23 -0.44
CA SER A 139 -13.61 12.55 -1.66
C SER A 139 -12.42 11.71 -2.09
N PHE A 140 -12.51 10.39 -1.86
CA PHE A 140 -11.54 9.45 -2.36
C PHE A 140 -12.19 8.40 -3.25
N LEU A 141 -11.38 7.86 -4.15
CA LEU A 141 -11.70 6.73 -5.00
C LEU A 141 -10.63 5.66 -4.80
N LEU A 142 -11.06 4.44 -4.45
CA LEU A 142 -10.21 3.27 -4.39
C LEU A 142 -10.64 2.29 -5.48
N LEU A 143 -9.73 1.99 -6.40
CA LEU A 143 -9.91 1.02 -7.47
C LEU A 143 -8.97 -0.16 -7.21
N ARG A 144 -9.47 -1.38 -7.46
CA ARG A 144 -8.67 -2.60 -7.41
C ARG A 144 -8.94 -3.45 -8.64
N LEU A 145 -7.87 -3.91 -9.28
CA LEU A 145 -7.90 -4.98 -10.28
C LEU A 145 -7.05 -6.14 -9.78
N ILE A 146 -7.70 -7.19 -9.26
CA ILE A 146 -7.03 -8.34 -8.65
C ILE A 146 -6.07 -7.91 -7.53
N ASP A 147 -4.78 -7.80 -7.80
CA ASP A 147 -3.69 -7.43 -6.90
C ASP A 147 -3.17 -5.99 -7.08
N ASP A 148 -3.59 -5.30 -8.14
CA ASP A 148 -3.24 -3.90 -8.39
C ASP A 148 -4.24 -2.95 -7.72
N PHE A 149 -3.74 -1.97 -6.97
CA PHE A 149 -4.54 -0.92 -6.32
C PHE A 149 -4.21 0.46 -6.91
N LEU A 150 -5.24 1.26 -7.16
CA LEU A 150 -5.12 2.68 -7.47
C LEU A 150 -5.98 3.47 -6.49
N PHE A 151 -5.35 4.39 -5.76
CA PHE A 151 -6.01 5.26 -4.78
C PHE A 151 -5.88 6.72 -5.22
N ILE A 152 -7.02 7.39 -5.30
CA ILE A 152 -7.12 8.81 -5.68
C ILE A 152 -7.82 9.53 -4.55
N SER A 153 -7.23 10.62 -4.05
CA SER A 153 -7.82 11.45 -3.00
C SER A 153 -7.57 12.92 -3.27
N SER A 154 -8.49 13.77 -2.82
CA SER A 154 -8.30 15.22 -2.76
C SER A 154 -7.45 15.68 -1.57
N SER A 155 -7.06 14.77 -0.67
CA SER A 155 -6.17 15.05 0.47
C SER A 155 -4.87 14.26 0.33
N MET A 156 -3.76 14.99 0.32
CA MET A 156 -2.41 14.41 0.29
C MET A 156 -2.14 13.60 1.56
N GLU A 157 -2.61 14.05 2.72
CA GLU A 157 -2.44 13.36 4.00
C GLU A 157 -3.15 12.00 4.00
N GLN A 158 -4.35 11.94 3.42
CA GLN A 158 -5.08 10.70 3.25
C GLN A 158 -4.37 9.74 2.29
N ALA A 159 -3.86 10.26 1.16
CA ALA A 159 -3.11 9.47 0.18
C ALA A 159 -1.79 8.93 0.77
N ALA A 160 -1.04 9.77 1.50
CA ALA A 160 0.19 9.37 2.18
C ALA A 160 -0.07 8.32 3.27
N SER A 161 -1.12 8.50 4.08
CA SER A 161 -1.52 7.53 5.09
C SER A 161 -1.89 6.17 4.48
N PHE A 162 -2.67 6.17 3.39
CA PHE A 162 -2.98 4.95 2.64
C PHE A 162 -1.72 4.30 2.08
N PHE A 163 -0.84 5.08 1.44
CA PHE A 163 0.42 4.60 0.89
C PHE A 163 1.28 3.90 1.94
N LEU A 164 1.51 4.53 3.11
CA LEU A 164 2.32 3.95 4.18
C LEU A 164 1.73 2.66 4.73
N ARG A 165 0.40 2.60 4.86
CA ARG A 165 -0.28 1.36 5.28
C ARG A 165 -0.08 0.24 4.26
N MET A 166 -0.17 0.56 2.98
CA MET A 166 0.07 -0.42 1.91
C MET A 166 1.55 -0.85 1.87
N TYR A 167 2.47 0.09 2.08
CA TYR A 167 3.91 -0.16 2.15
C TYR A 167 4.28 -1.13 3.28
N GLU A 168 3.66 -0.98 4.46
CA GLU A 168 3.84 -1.91 5.58
C GLU A 168 3.22 -3.30 5.33
N GLY A 169 2.23 -3.41 4.45
CA GLY A 169 1.49 -4.64 4.18
C GLY A 169 0.48 -5.01 5.26
N PHE A 170 -0.09 -6.21 5.13
CA PHE A 170 -1.15 -6.76 6.00
C PHE A 170 -0.79 -8.18 6.43
N GLU A 171 -0.11 -8.31 7.57
CA GLU A 171 0.41 -9.58 8.09
C GLU A 171 -0.68 -10.64 8.31
N GLU A 172 -1.83 -10.25 8.87
CA GLU A 172 -2.98 -11.15 9.08
C GLU A 172 -3.51 -11.78 7.78
N TYR A 173 -3.24 -11.14 6.65
CA TYR A 173 -3.63 -11.59 5.32
C TYR A 173 -2.44 -12.09 4.49
N ASN A 174 -1.25 -12.23 5.11
CA ASN A 174 -0.02 -12.58 4.42
C ASN A 174 0.17 -11.77 3.10
N CYS A 175 -0.24 -10.50 3.13
CA CYS A 175 -0.32 -9.65 1.96
C CYS A 175 0.76 -8.57 2.05
N CYS A 176 1.75 -8.69 1.17
CA CYS A 176 2.84 -7.73 1.05
C CYS A 176 2.89 -7.22 -0.39
N MET A 177 3.20 -5.95 -0.55
CA MET A 177 3.20 -5.29 -1.85
C MET A 177 4.63 -5.24 -2.38
N ASN A 178 4.76 -5.23 -3.71
CA ASN A 178 6.07 -5.14 -4.34
C ASN A 178 6.62 -3.72 -4.19
N SER A 179 7.63 -3.55 -3.34
CA SER A 179 8.25 -2.25 -3.04
C SER A 179 8.73 -1.48 -4.29
N LYS A 180 9.13 -2.20 -5.35
CA LYS A 180 9.60 -1.60 -6.60
C LYS A 180 8.50 -1.11 -7.53
N LYS A 181 7.24 -1.50 -7.28
CA LYS A 181 6.08 -1.16 -8.10
C LYS A 181 5.21 -0.06 -7.50
N PHE A 182 5.56 0.46 -6.33
CA PHE A 182 4.86 1.60 -5.77
C PHE A 182 5.05 2.84 -6.64
N CYS A 183 3.97 3.58 -6.84
CA CYS A 183 3.93 4.80 -7.61
C CYS A 183 3.02 5.81 -6.90
N MET A 184 3.39 7.09 -6.93
CA MET A 184 2.64 8.22 -6.38
C MET A 184 3.01 9.52 -7.08
N ASN A 185 2.11 10.49 -7.06
CA ASN A 185 2.29 11.79 -7.72
C ASN A 185 2.73 12.91 -6.76
N PHE A 186 3.26 12.57 -5.58
CA PHE A 186 3.73 13.52 -4.58
C PHE A 186 5.01 13.01 -3.91
N ASP A 187 5.75 13.93 -3.30
CA ASP A 187 6.97 13.60 -2.57
C ASP A 187 6.65 13.05 -1.18
N LEU A 188 7.20 11.89 -0.86
CA LEU A 188 7.11 11.28 0.46
C LEU A 188 8.51 10.92 0.94
N LEU A 189 8.87 11.41 2.13
CA LEU A 189 10.09 11.01 2.82
C LEU A 189 9.76 9.82 3.71
N VAL A 190 10.45 8.70 3.51
CA VAL A 190 10.34 7.50 4.36
C VAL A 190 11.75 7.17 4.87
N ASP A 191 11.90 7.03 6.19
CA ASP A 191 13.18 6.72 6.85
C ASP A 191 14.34 7.68 6.47
N GLY A 192 14.02 8.97 6.27
CA GLY A 192 15.01 10.01 5.93
C GLY A 192 15.45 10.04 4.46
N GLY A 193 14.89 9.17 3.61
CA GLY A 193 15.11 9.17 2.16
C GLY A 193 13.85 9.53 1.36
N ALA A 194 14.01 10.22 0.24
CA ALA A 194 12.90 10.47 -0.69
C ALA A 194 12.50 9.17 -1.39
N PHE A 195 11.22 8.83 -1.32
CA PHE A 195 10.69 7.67 -2.00
C PHE A 195 10.47 7.99 -3.49
N PRO A 196 10.94 7.14 -4.42
CA PRO A 196 10.81 7.41 -5.85
C PRO A 196 9.33 7.40 -6.27
N GLN A 197 8.90 8.47 -6.95
CA GLN A 197 7.50 8.65 -7.35
C GLN A 197 7.00 7.60 -8.35
N GLY A 198 7.87 6.99 -9.16
CA GLY A 198 7.49 5.92 -10.10
C GLY A 198 6.56 6.37 -11.23
N THR A 199 6.29 7.66 -11.36
CA THR A 199 5.42 8.26 -12.39
C THR A 199 6.10 8.24 -13.75
N TYR A 200 5.29 8.07 -14.80
CA TYR A 200 5.71 8.28 -16.18
C TYR A 200 5.58 9.75 -16.53
N MET A 201 6.60 10.34 -17.15
CA MET A 201 6.58 11.72 -17.61
C MET A 201 6.64 11.73 -19.14
N GLY A 202 5.63 12.32 -19.77
CA GLY A 202 5.62 12.55 -21.21
C GLY A 202 6.61 13.63 -21.63
N ASP A 203 6.89 13.70 -22.92
CA ASP A 203 7.81 14.70 -23.51
C ASP A 203 7.31 16.15 -23.31
N ASP A 204 6.01 16.32 -23.08
CA ASP A 204 5.33 17.58 -22.77
C ASP A 204 5.39 17.97 -21.28
N GLY A 205 6.03 17.15 -20.44
CA GLY A 205 6.13 17.35 -18.99
C GLY A 205 4.87 16.92 -18.23
N VAL A 206 3.89 16.31 -18.88
CA VAL A 206 2.69 15.78 -18.21
C VAL A 206 3.05 14.49 -17.50
N THR A 207 2.60 14.36 -16.24
CA THR A 207 2.84 13.19 -15.40
C THR A 207 1.65 12.24 -15.37
N PHE A 208 1.95 10.95 -15.40
CA PHE A 208 0.99 9.86 -15.43
C PHE A 208 1.33 8.81 -14.37
N ILE A 209 0.29 8.20 -13.80
CA ILE A 209 0.39 6.99 -13.00
C ILE A 209 0.07 5.78 -13.90
N PRO A 210 1.01 4.84 -14.10
CA PRO A 210 0.70 3.57 -14.75
C PRO A 210 -0.13 2.67 -13.83
N TRP A 211 -1.22 2.12 -14.34
CA TRP A 211 -2.08 1.18 -13.62
C TRP A 211 -2.71 0.17 -14.58
N SER A 212 -2.35 -1.11 -14.43
CA SER A 212 -2.94 -2.24 -15.16
C SER A 212 -3.04 -2.05 -16.70
N GLY A 213 -1.98 -1.54 -17.33
CA GLY A 213 -1.92 -1.30 -18.78
C GLY A 213 -2.54 0.02 -19.25
N LEU A 214 -2.84 0.92 -18.31
CA LEU A 214 -3.35 2.26 -18.55
C LEU A 214 -2.39 3.31 -17.97
N LEU A 215 -2.34 4.47 -18.60
CA LEU A 215 -1.71 5.67 -18.04
C LEU A 215 -2.83 6.64 -17.61
N VAL A 216 -2.81 7.02 -16.34
CA VAL A 216 -3.78 7.96 -15.75
C VAL A 216 -3.11 9.30 -15.53
N ASN A 217 -3.61 10.36 -16.17
CA ASN A 217 -3.06 11.71 -16.00
C ASN A 217 -3.27 12.21 -14.56
N CYS A 218 -2.18 12.63 -13.90
CA CYS A 218 -2.18 13.05 -12.50
C CYS A 218 -3.00 14.32 -12.20
N HIS A 219 -3.34 15.11 -13.22
CA HIS A 219 -4.03 16.40 -13.08
C HIS A 219 -5.46 16.36 -13.64
N THR A 220 -5.63 15.77 -14.83
CA THR A 220 -6.93 15.75 -15.53
C THR A 220 -7.73 14.48 -15.29
N LEU A 221 -7.09 13.42 -14.78
CA LEU A 221 -7.64 12.05 -14.68
C LEU A 221 -8.06 11.44 -16.03
N GLU A 222 -7.62 12.01 -17.16
CA GLU A 222 -7.76 11.38 -18.46
C GLU A 222 -6.97 10.06 -18.49
N VAL A 223 -7.54 9.07 -19.17
CA VAL A 223 -7.01 7.70 -19.22
C VAL A 223 -6.64 7.37 -20.66
N GLN A 224 -5.43 6.86 -20.85
CA GLN A 224 -4.96 6.35 -22.13
C GLN A 224 -4.34 4.96 -21.97
N ALA A 225 -4.19 4.23 -23.07
CA ALA A 225 -3.51 2.94 -23.05
C ALA A 225 -2.00 3.11 -22.88
N ASP A 226 -1.39 2.22 -22.09
CA ASP A 226 0.06 2.09 -21.96
C ASP A 226 0.58 1.12 -23.02
N TYR A 227 1.51 1.57 -23.86
CA TYR A 227 2.12 0.79 -24.94
C TYR A 227 3.62 0.53 -24.72
N THR A 228 4.13 0.77 -23.50
CA THR A 228 5.53 0.56 -23.15
C THR A 228 5.92 -0.91 -22.96
#